data_AF-A0A8K0IVQ3-F1
#
_entry.id   AF-A0A8K0IVQ3-F1
#
_cell.length_a   1.000
_cell.length_b   1.000
_cell.length_c   1.000
_cell.angle_alpha   90.00
_cell.angle_beta   90.00
_cell.angle_gamma   90.00
#
_symmetry.space_group_name_H-M   'P 1'
#
loop_
_entity.id
_entity.type
_entity.pdbx_description
1 polymer ?
#
loop_
_entity_poly.entity_id
_entity_poly.type
_entity_poly.pdbx_seq_one_letter_code
_entity_poly.pdbx_strand_id
1 'polypeptide(L)'
;MASCGGDGGGCQSHCRRPEEDDGAAEGARERLDSLHVTGDYSTAGTGDGVWCSKCGAEGRYYNGLCAACFRVSVYNKFKLAVTSNAMISPTDNVLVAFSGGPASRVALQFVHEMQGKSLKSWDASKSQALPVFGVGVAFIDDSIFSLNPSDETEKAIEEIRSVVSNLTPHKELHVIPIQNICSLSPENGRSRLNELLEMISDATGKDDFLHYLRMLSLQKIALDKGYSKILLGSCTSTIARHILSATVKGQGYSLPADVQYVDARLEVPVVLPLRDCLAQELRTLCHLDGFKTQQLLERPCTGINSLVSSFVARLQEENPSRERTIVRTAAKLRPFGFNKFIENSYHDFLPSRLRCKFQNVKNGESSLSDVLCPICGSPLNESELQCLESIQSKAEKKVEIFAAHCCKSCSFQILPKGEASLEHFYSVLPQSITERMKDGLCFDRSQLR
;
A
#
# COMPACT_ATOMS: atom_id res chain seq x y z
N MET A 1 21.25 -35.40 40.65
CA MET A 1 21.26 -34.17 41.48
C MET A 1 21.12 -32.98 40.54
N ALA A 2 20.07 -32.18 40.49
CA ALA A 2 18.76 -32.22 41.13
C ALA A 2 17.71 -31.91 40.04
N SER A 3 16.63 -32.68 40.08
CA SER A 3 15.42 -32.55 39.27
C SER A 3 14.40 -31.76 40.09
N CYS A 4 13.64 -30.86 39.45
CA CYS A 4 12.36 -30.39 39.96
C CYS A 4 11.39 -30.32 38.79
N GLY A 5 10.47 -31.28 38.75
CA GLY A 5 9.26 -31.24 37.92
C GLY A 5 8.19 -30.32 38.52
N GLY A 6 7.13 -30.08 37.76
CA GLY A 6 5.97 -29.29 38.19
C GLY A 6 4.88 -29.25 37.14
N ASP A 7 4.00 -30.24 37.22
CA ASP A 7 2.59 -30.37 36.83
C ASP A 7 1.98 -29.64 35.64
N GLY A 8 1.28 -30.44 34.84
CA GLY A 8 0.29 -30.02 33.85
C GLY A 8 -1.01 -29.57 34.51
N GLY A 9 -1.41 -28.33 34.23
CA GLY A 9 -2.75 -27.81 34.51
C GLY A 9 -3.57 -27.75 33.22
N GLY A 10 -4.59 -28.61 33.13
CA GLY A 10 -5.59 -28.55 32.05
C GLY A 10 -6.45 -27.30 32.15
N CYS A 11 -6.51 -26.53 31.06
CA CYS A 11 -7.42 -25.39 30.93
C CYS A 11 -8.81 -25.91 30.52
N GLN A 12 -9.75 -25.93 31.46
CA GLN A 12 -11.17 -26.17 31.18
C GLN A 12 -11.80 -24.90 30.63
N SER A 13 -12.23 -24.96 29.38
CA SER A 13 -12.98 -23.92 28.68
C SER A 13 -14.43 -23.86 29.19
N HIS A 14 -14.82 -22.77 29.86
CA HIS A 14 -16.22 -22.38 29.99
C HIS A 14 -16.52 -21.23 29.02
N CYS A 15 -16.86 -21.58 27.78
CA CYS A 15 -17.50 -20.66 26.84
C CYS A 15 -18.98 -20.52 27.23
N ARG A 16 -19.38 -19.38 27.81
CA ARG A 16 -20.79 -18.98 27.87
C ARG A 16 -21.14 -18.25 26.58
N ARG A 17 -22.19 -18.70 25.89
CA ARG A 17 -22.84 -17.98 24.80
C ARG A 17 -23.66 -16.81 25.40
N PRO A 18 -23.60 -15.59 24.87
CA PRO A 18 -24.59 -14.57 25.19
C PRO A 18 -25.85 -14.82 24.35
N GLU A 19 -27.01 -14.78 25.01
CA GLU A 19 -28.31 -14.67 24.37
C GLU A 19 -28.52 -13.27 23.76
N GLU A 20 -29.46 -13.22 22.83
CA GLU A 20 -29.85 -12.09 21.99
C GLU A 20 -30.35 -10.90 22.82
N ASP A 21 -29.75 -9.73 22.63
CA ASP A 21 -30.24 -8.44 23.13
C ASP A 21 -30.29 -7.45 21.96
N ASP A 22 -31.45 -7.38 21.31
CA ASP A 22 -31.82 -6.39 20.30
C ASP A 22 -32.08 -5.04 21.00
N GLY A 23 -31.06 -4.18 21.08
CA GLY A 23 -31.25 -2.86 21.69
C GLY A 23 -30.14 -1.83 21.58
N ALA A 24 -29.04 -2.10 20.87
CA ALA A 24 -27.83 -1.26 20.91
C ALA A 24 -27.38 -0.68 19.56
N ALA A 25 -28.26 -0.59 18.56
CA ALA A 25 -27.90 -0.14 17.21
C ALA A 25 -28.12 1.37 16.94
N GLU A 26 -28.93 2.08 17.71
CA GLU A 26 -29.21 3.51 17.45
C GLU A 26 -28.24 4.49 18.16
N GLY A 27 -27.66 4.12 19.31
CA GLY A 27 -26.77 5.02 20.07
C GLY A 27 -25.34 5.19 19.51
N ALA A 28 -24.97 4.39 18.50
CA ALA A 28 -23.64 4.42 17.89
C ALA A 28 -23.54 5.37 16.67
N ARG A 29 -24.67 5.76 16.06
CA ARG A 29 -24.68 6.66 14.89
C ARG A 29 -24.49 8.13 15.25
N GLU A 30 -25.01 8.60 16.38
CA GLU A 30 -24.90 10.01 16.79
C GLU A 30 -23.52 10.41 17.33
N ARG A 31 -22.62 9.46 17.66
CA ARG A 31 -21.28 9.79 18.17
C ARG A 31 -20.21 9.96 17.09
N LEU A 32 -20.50 9.63 15.83
CA LEU A 32 -19.55 9.84 14.72
C LEU A 32 -19.64 11.25 14.12
N ASP A 33 -20.80 11.91 14.24
CA ASP A 33 -21.06 13.25 13.65
C ASP A 33 -20.58 14.43 14.51
N SER A 34 -20.02 14.19 15.70
CA SER A 34 -19.56 15.24 16.63
C SER A 34 -18.04 15.27 16.84
N LEU A 35 -17.24 14.83 15.86
CA LEU A 35 -15.79 15.06 15.85
C LEU A 35 -15.49 16.50 15.42
N HIS A 36 -15.95 17.46 16.22
CA HIS A 36 -15.25 18.73 16.32
C HIS A 36 -13.85 18.42 16.83
N VAL A 37 -12.86 18.56 15.94
CA VAL A 37 -11.44 18.42 16.26
C VAL A 37 -11.05 19.56 17.21
N THR A 38 -11.24 19.34 18.50
CA THR A 38 -10.37 19.92 19.52
C THR A 38 -9.23 18.92 19.69
N GLY A 39 -8.31 18.90 18.73
CA GLY A 39 -6.97 18.43 19.06
C GLY A 39 -6.46 19.33 20.17
N ASP A 40 -5.80 18.77 21.18
CA ASP A 40 -5.03 19.56 22.14
C ASP A 40 -3.95 20.33 21.38
N TYR A 41 -4.33 21.50 20.86
CA TYR A 41 -3.43 22.60 20.65
C TYR A 41 -2.92 22.88 22.05
N SER A 42 -1.65 22.60 22.31
CA SER A 42 -0.99 23.20 23.46
C SER A 42 -1.10 24.71 23.28
N THR A 43 -2.15 25.29 23.83
CA THR A 43 -2.29 26.73 24.01
C THR A 43 -1.02 27.18 24.70
N ALA A 44 -0.33 28.11 24.05
CA ALA A 44 0.93 28.68 24.51
C ALA A 44 0.86 28.95 26.01
N GLY A 45 1.52 28.11 26.79
CA GLY A 45 1.83 28.41 28.18
C GLY A 45 2.78 29.60 28.16
N THR A 46 2.30 30.74 28.61
CA THR A 46 3.12 31.91 28.93
C THR A 46 4.09 31.50 30.05
N GLY A 47 5.35 31.25 29.69
CA GLY A 47 6.41 30.97 30.66
C GLY A 47 7.49 30.06 30.08
N ASP A 48 8.63 30.67 29.79
CA ASP A 48 9.91 30.08 29.35
C ASP A 48 10.03 29.74 27.85
N GLY A 49 11.01 30.36 27.19
CA GLY A 49 11.18 30.36 25.74
C GLY A 49 11.21 28.95 25.17
N VAL A 50 10.18 28.59 24.41
CA VAL A 50 10.04 27.24 23.87
C VAL A 50 10.85 27.12 22.58
N TRP A 51 12.15 26.84 22.70
CA TRP A 51 13.08 26.78 21.57
C TRP A 51 13.00 25.47 20.78
N CYS A 52 13.25 25.57 19.48
CA CYS A 52 13.39 24.44 18.56
C CYS A 52 14.69 23.67 18.83
N SER A 53 14.59 22.36 19.07
CA SER A 53 15.75 21.50 19.41
C SER A 53 16.79 21.36 18.29
N LYS A 54 16.48 21.77 17.04
CA LYS A 54 17.39 21.64 15.89
C LYS A 54 18.07 22.95 15.48
N CYS A 55 17.32 24.05 15.45
CA CYS A 55 17.87 25.34 14.99
C CYS A 55 17.94 26.41 16.09
N GLY A 56 17.41 26.15 17.29
CA GLY A 56 17.38 27.12 18.38
C GLY A 56 16.51 28.35 18.12
N ALA A 57 15.63 28.33 17.11
CA ALA A 57 14.64 29.38 16.90
C ALA A 57 13.49 29.26 17.91
N GLU A 58 12.85 30.38 18.22
CA GLU A 58 11.71 30.43 19.13
C GLU A 58 10.49 29.73 18.49
N GLY A 59 9.76 28.94 19.29
CA GLY A 59 8.58 28.18 18.89
C GLY A 59 8.83 26.69 18.67
N ARG A 60 8.03 25.85 19.34
CA ARG A 60 7.86 24.42 19.02
C ARG A 60 6.54 24.22 18.28
N TYR A 61 6.56 23.29 17.34
CA TYR A 61 5.41 22.91 16.56
C TYR A 61 5.08 21.43 16.74
N TYR A 62 6.05 20.55 16.49
CA TYR A 62 5.84 19.10 16.59
C TYR A 62 7.12 18.41 17.06
N ASN A 63 7.00 17.55 18.09
CA ASN A 63 8.13 16.79 18.67
C ASN A 63 9.40 17.63 18.94
N GLY A 64 9.24 18.83 19.51
CA GLY A 64 10.39 19.70 19.83
C GLY A 64 10.98 20.48 18.65
N LEU A 65 10.44 20.37 17.44
CA LEU A 65 10.89 21.09 16.25
C LEU A 65 9.96 22.24 15.90
N CYS A 66 10.51 23.36 15.39
CA CYS A 66 9.73 24.37 14.68
C CYS A 66 9.22 23.81 13.33
N ALA A 67 8.23 24.48 12.72
CA ALA A 67 7.60 24.03 11.48
C ALA A 67 8.60 23.76 10.33
N ALA A 68 9.57 24.66 10.13
CA ALA A 68 10.59 24.51 9.09
C ALA A 68 11.51 23.29 9.35
N CYS A 69 11.96 23.10 10.60
CA CYS A 69 12.79 21.97 10.95
C CYS A 69 12.04 20.64 10.86
N PHE A 70 10.76 20.63 11.21
CA PHE A 70 9.88 19.49 11.06
C PHE A 70 9.69 19.09 9.59
N ARG A 71 9.34 20.04 8.71
CA ARG A 71 9.25 19.82 7.25
C ARG A 71 10.52 19.16 6.70
N VAL A 72 11.68 19.74 7.01
CA VAL A 72 12.97 19.21 6.56
C VAL A 72 13.23 17.80 7.11
N SER A 73 12.84 17.54 8.36
CA SER A 73 12.97 16.21 8.97
C SER A 73 12.17 15.15 8.20
N VAL A 74 10.89 15.43 7.91
CA VAL A 74 10.02 14.50 7.16
C VAL A 74 10.49 14.32 5.72
N TYR A 75 10.86 15.41 5.03
CA TYR A 75 11.43 15.33 3.67
C TYR A 75 12.73 14.51 3.63
N ASN A 76 13.59 14.63 4.65
CA ASN A 76 14.83 13.85 4.71
C ASN A 76 14.59 12.36 4.90
N LYS A 77 13.53 11.94 5.63
CA LYS A 77 13.13 10.52 5.70
C LYS A 77 12.75 10.00 4.31
N PHE A 78 11.88 10.73 3.60
CA PHE A 78 11.49 10.41 2.22
C PHE A 78 12.72 10.32 1.31
N LYS A 79 13.56 11.36 1.31
CA LYS A 79 14.77 11.40 0.47
C LYS A 79 15.71 10.24 0.76
N LEU A 80 15.95 9.94 2.03
CA LEU A 80 16.80 8.82 2.44
C LEU A 80 16.22 7.48 1.98
N ALA A 81 14.91 7.28 2.12
CA ALA A 81 14.24 6.07 1.66
C ALA A 81 14.39 5.89 0.14
N VAL A 82 14.16 6.96 -0.63
CA VAL A 82 14.31 6.97 -2.10
C VAL A 82 15.74 6.64 -2.52
N THR A 83 16.74 7.32 -1.95
CA THR A 83 18.14 7.15 -2.37
C THR A 83 18.74 5.83 -1.91
N SER A 84 18.42 5.36 -0.70
CA SER A 84 19.03 4.13 -0.14
C SER A 84 18.49 2.86 -0.79
N ASN A 85 17.29 2.94 -1.39
CA ASN A 85 16.60 1.81 -2.02
C ASN A 85 16.41 2.00 -3.52
N ALA A 86 17.13 2.95 -4.14
CA ALA A 86 17.13 3.08 -5.60
C ALA A 86 15.71 3.31 -6.20
N MET A 87 14.82 3.98 -5.46
CA MET A 87 13.41 4.08 -5.85
C MET A 87 13.14 5.02 -7.01
N ILE A 88 13.96 6.05 -7.22
CA ILE A 88 13.83 7.01 -8.31
C ILE A 88 15.22 7.28 -8.90
N SER A 89 15.34 7.07 -10.20
CA SER A 89 16.51 7.29 -11.03
C SER A 89 16.26 8.37 -12.07
N PRO A 90 17.30 9.08 -12.55
CA PRO A 90 17.22 10.07 -13.63
C PRO A 90 16.43 9.66 -14.88
N THR A 91 16.51 8.38 -15.26
CA THR A 91 15.90 7.83 -16.47
C THR A 91 14.47 7.30 -16.24
N ASP A 92 13.98 7.33 -15.00
CA ASP A 92 12.66 6.80 -14.69
C ASP A 92 11.53 7.69 -15.19
N ASN A 93 10.39 7.07 -15.41
CA ASN A 93 9.11 7.75 -15.51
C ASN A 93 8.20 7.21 -14.41
N VAL A 94 7.96 8.02 -13.37
CA VAL A 94 7.31 7.57 -12.13
C VAL A 94 5.83 7.93 -12.13
N LEU A 95 4.96 6.92 -11.93
CA LEU A 95 3.54 7.11 -11.71
C LEU A 95 3.24 7.22 -10.21
N VAL A 96 2.82 8.39 -9.75
CA VAL A 96 2.41 8.59 -8.35
C VAL A 96 0.93 8.23 -8.19
N ALA A 97 0.64 7.20 -7.38
CA ALA A 97 -0.73 6.88 -7.01
C ALA A 97 -1.24 7.90 -5.99
N PHE A 98 -2.16 8.75 -6.43
CA PHE A 98 -2.72 9.83 -5.64
C PHE A 98 -4.17 9.51 -5.27
N SER A 99 -4.46 9.40 -3.97
CA SER A 99 -5.79 9.08 -3.44
C SER A 99 -6.53 10.30 -2.85
N GLY A 100 -5.90 11.48 -2.84
CA GLY A 100 -6.42 12.68 -2.18
C GLY A 100 -6.11 12.77 -0.67
N GLY A 101 -5.80 11.66 0.00
CA GLY A 101 -5.47 11.65 1.42
C GLY A 101 -4.09 12.27 1.75
N PRO A 102 -3.78 12.52 3.05
CA PRO A 102 -2.55 13.21 3.46
C PRO A 102 -1.26 12.56 2.98
N ALA A 103 -1.18 11.22 3.05
CA ALA A 103 0.05 10.53 2.71
C ALA A 103 0.34 10.58 1.20
N SER A 104 -0.67 10.38 0.35
CA SER A 104 -0.51 10.48 -1.10
C SER A 104 -0.29 11.93 -1.55
N ARG A 105 -0.88 12.92 -0.86
CA ARG A 105 -0.63 14.35 -1.10
C ARG A 105 0.80 14.77 -0.78
N VAL A 106 1.36 14.30 0.32
CA VAL A 106 2.77 14.54 0.70
C VAL A 106 3.71 13.79 -0.24
N ALA A 107 3.40 12.55 -0.62
CA ALA A 107 4.19 11.80 -1.59
C ALA A 107 4.32 12.56 -2.92
N LEU A 108 3.19 13.03 -3.46
CA LEU A 108 3.15 13.84 -4.68
C LEU A 108 3.98 15.12 -4.52
N GLN A 109 3.83 15.84 -3.39
CA GLN A 109 4.60 17.05 -3.13
C GLN A 109 6.11 16.79 -3.12
N PHE A 110 6.55 15.77 -2.40
CA PHE A 110 7.97 15.49 -2.23
C PHE A 110 8.62 14.96 -3.53
N VAL A 111 7.89 14.17 -4.31
CA VAL A 111 8.33 13.77 -5.66
C VAL A 111 8.47 15.01 -6.55
N HIS A 112 7.50 15.92 -6.53
CA HIS A 112 7.55 17.17 -7.26
C HIS A 112 8.74 18.06 -6.82
N GLU A 113 9.01 18.18 -5.53
CA GLU A 113 10.17 18.94 -5.02
C GLU A 113 11.51 18.31 -5.41
N MET A 114 11.59 16.98 -5.38
CA MET A 114 12.77 16.23 -5.83
C MET A 114 13.00 16.43 -7.34
N GLN A 115 11.93 16.39 -8.13
CA GLN A 115 11.96 16.67 -9.57
C GLN A 115 12.43 18.11 -9.84
N GLY A 116 11.85 19.10 -9.15
CA GLY A 116 12.22 20.51 -9.32
C GLY A 116 13.68 20.81 -8.95
N LYS A 117 14.23 20.12 -7.94
CA LYS A 117 15.67 20.21 -7.61
C LYS A 117 16.55 19.60 -8.69
N SER A 118 16.11 18.47 -9.27
CA SER A 118 16.82 17.80 -10.37
C SER A 118 16.83 18.66 -11.64
N LEU A 119 15.70 19.29 -11.97
CA LEU A 119 15.57 20.22 -13.10
C LEU A 119 16.47 21.44 -12.95
N LYS A 120 16.47 22.10 -11.79
CA LYS A 120 17.38 23.23 -11.51
C LYS A 120 18.86 22.83 -11.67
N SER A 121 19.21 21.62 -11.26
CA SER A 121 20.57 21.09 -11.43
C SER A 121 20.92 20.84 -12.90
N TRP A 122 19.96 20.32 -13.68
CA TRP A 122 20.12 20.10 -15.12
C TRP A 122 20.32 21.42 -15.87
N ASP A 123 19.46 22.41 -15.63
CA ASP A 123 19.52 23.73 -16.27
C ASP A 123 20.83 24.45 -15.95
N ALA A 124 21.26 24.42 -14.68
CA ALA A 124 22.53 25.01 -14.26
C ALA A 124 23.77 24.36 -14.91
N SER A 125 23.65 23.09 -15.31
CA SER A 125 24.74 22.32 -15.93
C SER A 125 24.81 22.41 -17.46
N LYS A 126 23.94 23.20 -18.11
CA LYS A 126 23.81 23.24 -19.58
C LYS A 126 23.60 21.85 -20.20
N SER A 127 22.72 21.04 -19.60
CA SER A 127 22.38 19.69 -20.06
C SER A 127 23.53 18.67 -20.01
N GLN A 128 24.55 18.91 -19.17
CA GLN A 128 25.64 17.96 -18.91
C GLN A 128 25.39 17.09 -17.66
N ALA A 129 24.39 17.42 -16.83
CA ALA A 129 24.00 16.61 -15.67
C ALA A 129 23.23 15.35 -16.09
N LEU A 130 22.59 14.68 -15.12
CA LEU A 130 21.74 13.50 -15.36
C LEU A 130 20.33 13.92 -15.77
N PRO A 131 19.66 13.18 -16.68
CA PRO A 131 18.32 13.52 -17.14
C PRO A 131 17.33 13.65 -15.97
N VAL A 132 16.30 14.46 -16.16
CA VAL A 132 15.27 14.63 -15.14
C VAL A 132 14.20 13.56 -15.35
N PHE A 133 13.91 12.80 -14.30
CA PHE A 133 12.89 11.77 -14.33
C PHE A 133 11.49 12.35 -14.62
N GLY A 134 10.69 11.56 -15.33
CA GLY A 134 9.28 11.84 -15.62
C GLY A 134 8.39 11.61 -14.41
N VAL A 135 7.28 12.35 -14.32
CA VAL A 135 6.29 12.19 -13.26
C VAL A 135 4.89 12.29 -13.83
N GLY A 136 4.10 11.25 -13.64
CA GLY A 136 2.66 11.22 -13.85
C GLY A 136 1.91 11.00 -12.53
N VAL A 137 0.61 11.25 -12.55
CA VAL A 137 -0.27 11.05 -11.39
C VAL A 137 -1.45 10.18 -11.80
N ALA A 138 -1.78 9.17 -11.01
CA ALA A 138 -2.97 8.35 -11.21
C ALA A 138 -3.90 8.45 -10.01
N PHE A 139 -5.19 8.66 -10.28
CA PHE A 139 -6.29 8.55 -9.33
C PHE A 139 -7.25 7.48 -9.83
N ILE A 140 -7.52 6.49 -8.99
CA ILE A 140 -8.52 5.46 -9.27
C ILE A 140 -9.84 5.93 -8.67
N ASP A 141 -10.83 6.09 -9.53
CA ASP A 141 -12.17 6.54 -9.14
C ASP A 141 -13.01 5.34 -8.68
N ASP A 142 -13.26 5.29 -7.37
CA ASP A 142 -14.09 4.30 -6.69
C ASP A 142 -15.53 4.79 -6.46
N SER A 143 -15.95 5.87 -7.13
CA SER A 143 -17.26 6.52 -6.93
C SER A 143 -18.44 5.55 -7.05
N ILE A 144 -18.29 4.47 -7.83
CA ILE A 144 -19.24 3.36 -7.98
C ILE A 144 -19.70 2.73 -6.65
N PHE A 145 -18.87 2.78 -5.61
CA PHE A 145 -19.17 2.23 -4.27
C PHE A 145 -19.68 3.27 -3.27
N SER A 146 -19.78 4.53 -3.69
CA SER A 146 -20.23 5.62 -2.83
C SER A 146 -21.72 5.53 -2.59
N LEU A 147 -22.12 5.79 -1.36
CA LEU A 147 -23.53 5.99 -1.00
C LEU A 147 -23.99 7.45 -1.20
N ASN A 148 -23.05 8.35 -1.49
CA ASN A 148 -23.23 9.80 -1.55
C ASN A 148 -23.64 10.28 -2.97
N PRO A 149 -24.27 11.47 -3.08
CA PRO A 149 -24.63 12.07 -4.36
C PRO A 149 -23.40 12.33 -5.25
N SER A 150 -23.57 12.13 -6.56
CA SER A 150 -22.56 12.34 -7.62
C SER A 150 -21.77 13.65 -7.47
N ASP A 151 -22.44 14.69 -6.99
CA ASP A 151 -21.89 16.05 -6.89
C ASP A 151 -20.71 16.17 -5.91
N GLU A 152 -20.67 15.38 -4.84
CA GLU A 152 -19.53 15.39 -3.90
C GLU A 152 -18.31 14.71 -4.50
N THR A 153 -18.53 13.60 -5.22
CA THR A 153 -17.46 12.86 -5.89
C THR A 153 -16.85 13.66 -7.04
N GLU A 154 -17.67 14.40 -7.80
CA GLU A 154 -17.21 15.26 -8.87
C GLU A 154 -16.37 16.42 -8.34
N LYS A 155 -16.83 17.09 -7.26
CA LYS A 155 -16.04 18.12 -6.56
C LYS A 155 -14.69 17.58 -6.07
N ALA A 156 -14.67 16.39 -5.48
CA ALA A 156 -13.42 15.78 -5.02
C ALA A 156 -12.43 15.52 -6.19
N ILE A 157 -12.94 15.06 -7.33
CA ILE A 157 -12.14 14.86 -8.55
C ILE A 157 -11.64 16.20 -9.09
N GLU A 158 -12.48 17.24 -9.12
CA GLU A 158 -12.08 18.60 -9.52
C GLU A 158 -10.98 19.17 -8.63
N GLU A 159 -11.08 18.96 -7.32
CA GLU A 159 -10.05 19.37 -6.37
C GLU A 159 -8.73 18.61 -6.59
N ILE A 160 -8.81 17.31 -6.90
CA ILE A 160 -7.63 16.52 -7.31
C ILE A 160 -7.00 17.09 -8.59
N ARG A 161 -7.81 17.41 -9.61
CA ARG A 161 -7.34 18.06 -10.86
C ARG A 161 -6.70 19.41 -10.57
N SER A 162 -7.29 20.21 -9.68
CA SER A 162 -6.75 21.50 -9.23
C SER A 162 -5.40 21.33 -8.54
N VAL A 163 -5.26 20.36 -7.63
CA VAL A 163 -3.99 20.09 -6.95
C VAL A 163 -2.89 19.74 -7.94
N VAL A 164 -3.16 18.89 -8.94
CA VAL A 164 -2.14 18.43 -9.89
C VAL A 164 -1.77 19.51 -10.92
N SER A 165 -2.76 20.26 -11.42
CA SER A 165 -2.54 21.35 -12.38
C SER A 165 -1.71 22.52 -11.81
N ASN A 166 -1.76 22.73 -10.49
CA ASN A 166 -0.95 23.74 -9.80
C ASN A 166 0.54 23.36 -9.65
N LEU A 167 0.96 22.14 -10.01
CA LEU A 167 2.35 21.68 -9.89
C LEU A 167 3.15 22.01 -11.16
N THR A 168 4.36 22.55 -11.00
CA THR A 168 5.26 22.93 -12.11
C THR A 168 6.62 22.22 -12.04
N PRO A 169 7.03 21.39 -13.02
CA PRO A 169 6.42 21.18 -14.33
C PRO A 169 5.10 20.41 -14.25
N HIS A 170 4.25 20.63 -15.26
CA HIS A 170 2.95 19.98 -15.42
C HIS A 170 3.10 18.46 -15.40
N LYS A 171 2.15 17.77 -14.76
CA LYS A 171 2.11 16.31 -14.63
C LYS A 171 0.86 15.79 -15.31
N GLU A 172 1.00 14.75 -16.12
CA GLU A 172 -0.17 14.07 -16.71
C GLU A 172 -0.98 13.42 -15.59
N LEU A 173 -2.27 13.76 -15.51
CA LEU A 173 -3.19 13.19 -14.54
C LEU A 173 -4.10 12.17 -15.22
N HIS A 174 -4.04 10.93 -14.77
CA HIS A 174 -4.88 9.82 -15.19
C HIS A 174 -5.98 9.60 -14.15
N VAL A 175 -7.23 9.87 -14.52
CA VAL A 175 -8.41 9.54 -13.69
C VAL A 175 -9.12 8.38 -14.34
N ILE A 176 -9.12 7.22 -13.69
CA ILE A 176 -9.68 5.99 -14.25
C ILE A 176 -10.67 5.37 -13.26
N PRO A 177 -11.94 5.17 -13.65
CA PRO A 177 -12.90 4.41 -12.86
C PRO A 177 -12.46 2.97 -12.65
N ILE A 178 -12.59 2.44 -11.43
CA ILE A 178 -12.14 1.09 -11.08
C ILE A 178 -12.79 0.00 -11.95
N GLN A 179 -14.04 0.18 -12.36
CA GLN A 179 -14.76 -0.77 -13.22
C GLN A 179 -14.14 -0.96 -14.62
N ASN A 180 -13.27 -0.04 -15.04
CA ASN A 180 -12.57 -0.15 -16.33
C ASN A 180 -11.62 -1.36 -16.38
N ILE A 181 -11.27 -1.95 -15.23
CA ILE A 181 -10.49 -3.18 -15.16
C ILE A 181 -11.28 -4.38 -15.70
N CYS A 182 -12.62 -4.37 -15.58
CA CYS A 182 -13.51 -5.45 -16.00
C CYS A 182 -13.96 -5.32 -17.46
N SER A 183 -14.12 -4.08 -17.96
CA SER A 183 -14.46 -3.78 -19.35
C SER A 183 -14.21 -2.30 -19.65
N LEU A 184 -13.86 -1.96 -20.90
CA LEU A 184 -13.77 -0.57 -21.34
C LEU A 184 -15.14 0.09 -21.54
N SER A 185 -16.22 -0.71 -21.67
CA SER A 185 -17.60 -0.20 -21.70
C SER A 185 -18.06 0.09 -20.26
N PRO A 186 -18.45 1.34 -19.91
CA PRO A 186 -18.78 1.71 -18.53
C PRO A 186 -19.91 0.89 -17.91
N GLU A 187 -21.01 0.69 -18.63
CA GLU A 187 -22.18 -0.07 -18.16
C GLU A 187 -21.82 -1.55 -17.92
N ASN A 188 -21.14 -2.17 -18.89
CA ASN A 188 -20.72 -3.56 -18.78
C ASN A 188 -19.66 -3.75 -17.68
N GLY A 189 -18.74 -2.79 -17.54
CA GLY A 189 -17.72 -2.81 -16.48
C GLY A 189 -18.35 -2.74 -15.09
N ARG A 190 -19.32 -1.84 -14.90
CA ARG A 190 -20.05 -1.68 -13.63
C ARG A 190 -20.80 -2.95 -13.24
N SER A 191 -21.60 -3.51 -14.15
CA SER A 191 -22.36 -4.73 -13.88
C SER A 191 -21.44 -5.91 -13.55
N ARG A 192 -20.37 -6.11 -14.32
CA ARG A 192 -19.39 -7.18 -14.08
C ARG A 192 -18.65 -7.04 -12.75
N LEU A 193 -18.26 -5.82 -12.38
CA LEU A 193 -17.59 -5.59 -11.11
C LEU A 193 -18.53 -5.88 -9.93
N ASN A 194 -19.79 -5.44 -10.01
CA ASN A 194 -20.78 -5.75 -8.98
C ASN A 194 -21.03 -7.26 -8.87
N GLU A 195 -21.23 -7.94 -10.00
CA GLU A 195 -21.40 -9.39 -10.08
C GLU A 195 -20.22 -10.14 -9.42
N LEU A 196 -18.98 -9.74 -9.71
CA LEU A 196 -17.79 -10.31 -9.05
C LEU A 196 -17.80 -10.13 -7.53
N LEU A 197 -18.15 -8.94 -7.06
CA LEU A 197 -18.14 -8.62 -5.64
C LEU A 197 -19.30 -9.25 -4.88
N GLU A 198 -20.43 -9.52 -5.54
CA GLU A 198 -21.57 -10.24 -4.96
C GLU A 198 -21.26 -11.72 -4.75
N MET A 199 -20.48 -12.34 -5.65
CA MET A 199 -20.04 -13.73 -5.52
C MET A 199 -19.08 -13.97 -4.34
N ILE A 200 -18.34 -12.96 -3.90
CA ILE A 200 -17.47 -13.06 -2.73
C ILE A 200 -18.34 -12.94 -1.48
N SER A 201 -18.39 -13.96 -0.61
CA SER A 201 -19.23 -13.88 0.59
C SER A 201 -18.56 -13.16 1.77
N ASP A 202 -17.24 -13.23 1.87
CA ASP A 202 -16.48 -12.69 3.00
C ASP A 202 -16.21 -11.18 2.81
N ALA A 203 -16.57 -10.37 3.79
CA ALA A 203 -16.37 -8.91 3.72
C ALA A 203 -14.89 -8.52 3.66
N THR A 204 -14.01 -9.25 4.36
CA THR A 204 -12.56 -9.02 4.30
C THR A 204 -12.02 -9.37 2.91
N GLY A 205 -12.49 -10.48 2.33
CA GLY A 205 -12.18 -10.90 0.97
C GLY A 205 -12.59 -9.86 -0.08
N LYS A 206 -13.76 -9.24 0.05
CA LYS A 206 -14.20 -8.14 -0.85
C LYS A 206 -13.23 -6.97 -0.80
N ASP A 207 -12.86 -6.52 0.40
CA ASP A 207 -11.95 -5.39 0.58
C ASP A 207 -10.55 -5.69 0.01
N ASP A 208 -10.03 -6.89 0.27
CA ASP A 208 -8.72 -7.33 -0.22
C ASP A 208 -8.71 -7.47 -1.75
N PHE A 209 -9.79 -8.02 -2.33
CA PHE A 209 -9.93 -8.13 -3.77
C PHE A 209 -10.00 -6.75 -4.44
N LEU A 210 -10.78 -5.82 -3.87
CA LEU A 210 -10.84 -4.43 -4.34
C LEU A 210 -9.49 -3.72 -4.23
N HIS A 211 -8.74 -3.94 -3.15
CA HIS A 211 -7.39 -3.41 -3.01
C HIS A 211 -6.48 -3.89 -4.15
N TYR A 212 -6.56 -5.17 -4.49
CA TYR A 212 -5.79 -5.72 -5.60
C TYR A 212 -6.24 -5.18 -6.96
N LEU A 213 -7.55 -5.04 -7.22
CA LEU A 213 -8.05 -4.43 -8.46
C LEU A 213 -7.55 -3.00 -8.67
N ARG A 214 -7.43 -2.20 -7.60
CA ARG A 214 -6.79 -0.87 -7.67
C ARG A 214 -5.33 -0.98 -8.10
N MET A 215 -4.59 -1.93 -7.54
CA MET A 215 -3.21 -2.16 -7.95
C MET A 215 -3.10 -2.54 -9.42
N LEU A 216 -3.98 -3.41 -9.93
CA LEU A 216 -4.00 -3.78 -11.33
C LEU A 216 -4.37 -2.62 -12.26
N SER A 217 -5.27 -1.75 -11.79
CA SER A 217 -5.62 -0.52 -12.53
C SER A 217 -4.41 0.41 -12.63
N LEU A 218 -3.64 0.57 -11.56
CA LEU A 218 -2.39 1.33 -11.57
C LEU A 218 -1.34 0.71 -12.49
N GLN A 219 -1.17 -0.62 -12.47
CA GLN A 219 -0.26 -1.35 -13.37
C GLN A 219 -0.63 -1.12 -14.83
N LYS A 220 -1.92 -1.22 -15.17
CA LYS A 220 -2.42 -0.98 -16.53
C LYS A 220 -2.08 0.43 -17.01
N ILE A 221 -2.37 1.46 -16.19
CA ILE A 221 -2.00 2.84 -16.52
C ILE A 221 -0.49 2.97 -16.72
N ALA A 222 0.30 2.34 -15.84
CA ALA A 222 1.74 2.41 -15.91
C ALA A 222 2.29 1.81 -17.21
N LEU A 223 1.81 0.64 -17.61
CA LEU A 223 2.20 -0.04 -18.85
C LEU A 223 1.75 0.73 -20.10
N ASP A 224 0.48 1.10 -20.16
CA ASP A 224 -0.12 1.79 -21.33
C ASP A 224 0.56 3.14 -21.63
N LYS A 225 1.12 3.79 -20.60
CA LYS A 225 1.72 5.13 -20.67
C LYS A 225 3.24 5.13 -20.51
N GLY A 226 3.88 3.96 -20.39
CA GLY A 226 5.34 3.85 -20.30
C GLY A 226 5.93 4.43 -19.01
N TYR A 227 5.25 4.24 -17.87
CA TYR A 227 5.82 4.53 -16.55
C TYR A 227 6.67 3.34 -16.08
N SER A 228 7.90 3.60 -15.66
CA SER A 228 8.85 2.57 -15.21
C SER A 228 8.62 2.13 -13.76
N LYS A 229 7.91 2.94 -12.95
CA LYS A 229 7.67 2.67 -11.52
C LYS A 229 6.36 3.24 -11.04
N ILE A 230 5.74 2.59 -10.05
CA ILE A 230 4.57 3.08 -9.33
C ILE A 230 4.97 3.46 -7.91
N LEU A 231 4.67 4.68 -7.51
CA LEU A 231 4.97 5.21 -6.18
C LEU A 231 3.68 5.31 -5.36
N LEU A 232 3.61 4.59 -4.24
CA LEU A 232 2.46 4.64 -3.33
C LEU A 232 2.74 5.53 -2.12
N GLY A 233 1.69 6.18 -1.64
CA GLY A 233 1.68 6.93 -0.38
C GLY A 233 1.61 6.05 0.89
N SER A 234 1.99 4.77 0.83
CA SER A 234 1.91 3.87 2.00
C SER A 234 2.90 4.31 3.08
N CYS A 235 2.36 4.74 4.22
CA CYS A 235 3.11 5.23 5.36
C CYS A 235 3.28 4.15 6.45
N THR A 236 4.10 4.40 7.48
CA THR A 236 4.32 3.45 8.59
C THR A 236 3.01 2.95 9.19
N SER A 237 2.04 3.85 9.41
CA SER A 237 0.75 3.50 10.01
C SER A 237 -0.10 2.61 9.10
N THR A 238 -0.08 2.84 7.77
CA THR A 238 -0.75 1.99 6.79
C THR A 238 -0.12 0.59 6.76
N ILE A 239 1.21 0.53 6.77
CA ILE A 239 1.96 -0.73 6.76
C ILE A 239 1.76 -1.49 8.06
N ALA A 240 1.68 -0.83 9.22
CA ALA A 240 1.39 -1.46 10.50
C ALA A 240 0.02 -2.15 10.52
N ARG A 241 -1.01 -1.49 9.98
CA ARG A 241 -2.35 -2.10 9.79
C ARG A 241 -2.27 -3.31 8.87
N HIS A 242 -1.59 -3.18 7.72
CA HIS A 242 -1.39 -4.28 6.77
C HIS A 242 -0.72 -5.49 7.44
N ILE A 243 0.35 -5.27 8.19
CA ILE A 243 1.08 -6.33 8.91
C ILE A 243 0.15 -7.12 9.81
N LEU A 244 -0.64 -6.43 10.64
CA LEU A 244 -1.55 -7.09 11.57
C LEU A 244 -2.68 -7.81 10.83
N SER A 245 -3.28 -7.17 9.83
CA SER A 245 -4.32 -7.79 9.00
C SER A 245 -3.81 -9.06 8.30
N ALA A 246 -2.67 -8.99 7.62
CA ALA A 246 -2.04 -10.11 6.94
C ALA A 246 -1.69 -11.24 7.92
N THR A 247 -1.17 -10.91 9.11
CA THR A 247 -0.84 -11.89 10.14
C THR A 247 -2.10 -12.65 10.61
N VAL A 248 -3.18 -11.92 10.92
CA VAL A 248 -4.45 -12.52 11.37
C VAL A 248 -5.11 -13.36 10.26
N LYS A 249 -4.90 -13.00 8.99
CA LYS A 249 -5.36 -13.77 7.81
C LYS A 249 -4.47 -14.98 7.48
N GLY A 250 -3.43 -15.26 8.27
CA GLY A 250 -2.53 -16.39 8.05
C GLY A 250 -1.51 -16.18 6.93
N GLN A 251 -1.27 -14.95 6.49
CA GLN A 251 -0.37 -14.59 5.39
C GLN A 251 1.09 -14.42 5.86
N GLY A 252 1.53 -15.17 6.89
CA GLY A 252 2.85 -15.00 7.50
C GLY A 252 4.01 -15.26 6.54
N TYR A 253 3.86 -16.22 5.61
CA TYR A 253 4.86 -16.53 4.59
C TYR A 253 5.03 -15.40 3.56
N SER A 254 3.93 -14.82 3.08
CA SER A 254 3.95 -13.76 2.06
C SER A 254 4.18 -12.37 2.63
N LEU A 255 3.95 -12.16 3.93
CA LEU A 255 4.08 -10.87 4.61
C LEU A 255 5.40 -10.11 4.29
N PRO A 256 6.57 -10.77 4.23
CA PRO A 256 7.82 -10.09 3.90
C PRO A 256 7.82 -9.44 2.52
N ALA A 257 6.98 -9.88 1.58
CA ALA A 257 6.85 -9.31 0.24
C ALA A 257 6.24 -7.91 0.28
N ASP A 258 5.30 -7.64 1.19
CA ASP A 258 4.49 -6.42 1.19
C ASP A 258 5.07 -5.30 2.07
N VAL A 259 6.01 -5.61 2.96
CA VAL A 259 6.52 -4.69 4.00
C VAL A 259 7.84 -4.01 3.63
N GLN A 260 8.37 -4.28 2.44
CA GLN A 260 9.65 -3.74 1.97
C GLN A 260 9.48 -2.41 1.25
N TYR A 261 10.60 -1.76 0.96
CA TYR A 261 10.63 -0.50 0.22
C TYR A 261 10.27 -0.66 -1.26
N VAL A 262 10.53 -1.84 -1.82
CA VAL A 262 10.38 -2.17 -3.24
C VAL A 262 9.62 -3.48 -3.35
N ASP A 263 8.73 -3.55 -4.32
CA ASP A 263 8.00 -4.75 -4.70
C ASP A 263 7.97 -4.86 -6.23
N ALA A 264 8.76 -5.79 -6.77
CA ALA A 264 8.83 -6.08 -8.20
C ALA A 264 8.16 -7.42 -8.55
N ARG A 265 7.07 -7.79 -7.86
CA ARG A 265 6.27 -8.97 -8.23
C ARG A 265 5.55 -8.79 -9.56
N LEU A 266 5.04 -7.58 -9.80
CA LEU A 266 4.35 -7.19 -11.04
C LEU A 266 5.33 -6.55 -12.02
N GLU A 267 4.89 -6.38 -13.27
CA GLU A 267 5.73 -5.86 -14.37
C GLU A 267 6.31 -4.48 -14.06
N VAL A 268 5.47 -3.55 -13.58
CA VAL A 268 5.94 -2.24 -13.12
C VAL A 268 6.18 -2.31 -11.61
N PRO A 269 7.43 -2.15 -11.14
CA PRO A 269 7.75 -2.24 -9.72
C PRO A 269 7.10 -1.11 -8.93
N VAL A 270 6.69 -1.46 -7.71
CA VAL A 270 6.05 -0.58 -6.74
C VAL A 270 7.06 -0.14 -5.69
N VAL A 271 7.06 1.15 -5.33
CA VAL A 271 7.98 1.73 -4.33
C VAL A 271 7.25 2.51 -3.23
N LEU A 272 7.74 2.37 -1.99
CA LEU A 272 7.11 2.92 -0.77
C LEU A 272 8.02 3.95 -0.06
N PRO A 273 8.15 5.18 -0.58
CA PRO A 273 9.11 6.16 -0.05
C PRO A 273 8.67 6.79 1.28
N LEU A 274 7.39 6.67 1.65
CA LEU A 274 6.86 7.16 2.93
C LEU A 274 6.80 6.09 4.02
N ARG A 275 7.36 4.90 3.78
CA ARG A 275 7.34 3.76 4.70
C ARG A 275 7.76 4.10 6.14
N ASP A 276 8.70 5.04 6.33
CA ASP A 276 9.22 5.45 7.64
C ASP A 276 8.59 6.75 8.20
N CYS A 277 7.53 7.24 7.57
CA CYS A 277 6.76 8.40 8.01
C CYS A 277 5.45 7.94 8.67
N LEU A 278 5.11 8.50 9.83
CA LEU A 278 3.84 8.22 10.49
C LEU A 278 2.70 8.99 9.82
N ALA A 279 1.47 8.44 9.82
CA ALA A 279 0.31 9.13 9.28
C ALA A 279 0.09 10.49 9.96
N GLN A 280 0.30 10.59 11.27
CA GLN A 280 0.18 11.86 12.00
C GLN A 280 1.22 12.88 11.55
N GLU A 281 2.48 12.47 11.30
CA GLU A 281 3.51 13.38 10.77
C GLU A 281 3.08 13.96 9.41
N LEU A 282 2.51 13.12 8.53
CA LEU A 282 2.07 13.51 7.19
C LEU A 282 0.83 14.40 7.23
N ARG A 283 -0.13 14.12 8.12
CA ARG A 283 -1.32 14.96 8.36
C ARG A 283 -0.90 16.33 8.87
N THR A 284 -0.04 16.37 9.88
CA THR A 284 0.51 17.60 10.45
C THR A 284 1.24 18.43 9.39
N LEU A 285 2.02 17.78 8.52
CA LEU A 285 2.68 18.47 7.41
C LEU A 285 1.69 19.09 6.41
N CYS A 286 0.61 18.37 6.07
CA CYS A 286 -0.43 18.92 5.19
C CYS A 286 -1.06 20.19 5.78
N HIS A 287 -1.33 20.20 7.10
CA HIS A 287 -1.88 21.37 7.78
C HIS A 287 -0.88 22.55 7.77
N LEU A 288 0.40 22.28 8.03
CA LEU A 288 1.45 23.31 8.00
C LEU A 288 1.57 24.02 6.65
N ASP A 289 1.53 23.24 5.56
CA ASP A 289 1.73 23.79 4.22
C ASP A 289 0.43 24.25 3.55
N GLY A 290 -0.71 24.12 4.24
CA GLY A 290 -2.02 24.39 3.66
C GLY A 290 -2.36 23.45 2.49
N PHE A 291 -1.86 22.21 2.49
CA PHE A 291 -2.22 21.25 1.46
C PHE A 291 -3.66 20.80 1.62
N LYS A 292 -4.45 21.04 0.59
CA LYS A 292 -5.78 20.46 0.46
C LYS A 292 -5.68 18.94 0.41
N THR A 293 -6.39 18.27 1.30
CA THR A 293 -6.54 16.82 1.34
C THR A 293 -8.02 16.49 1.29
N GLN A 294 -8.35 15.44 0.55
CA GLN A 294 -9.69 14.88 0.51
C GLN A 294 -9.79 13.72 1.49
N GLN A 295 -10.82 13.74 2.34
CA GLN A 295 -11.33 12.51 2.94
C GLN A 295 -12.23 11.86 1.90
N LEU A 296 -11.60 11.16 0.94
CA LEU A 296 -12.39 10.43 -0.04
C LEU A 296 -13.08 9.27 0.66
N LEU A 297 -14.42 9.26 0.59
CA LEU A 297 -15.31 8.12 0.76
C LEU A 297 -14.82 7.10 1.79
N GLU A 298 -14.93 7.45 3.08
CA GLU A 298 -14.82 6.45 4.13
C GLU A 298 -15.96 5.44 3.95
N ARG A 299 -15.67 4.38 3.19
CA ARG A 299 -16.55 3.23 3.15
C ARG A 299 -16.49 2.58 4.53
N PRO A 300 -17.63 2.33 5.20
CA PRO A 300 -17.64 1.48 6.36
C PRO A 300 -17.21 0.08 5.91
N CYS A 301 -15.93 -0.22 6.13
CA CYS A 301 -15.40 -1.56 5.95
C CYS A 301 -15.85 -2.42 7.12
N THR A 302 -16.35 -3.62 6.82
CA THR A 302 -16.68 -4.64 7.83
C THR A 302 -15.69 -5.79 7.69
N GLY A 303 -15.33 -6.42 8.80
CA GLY A 303 -14.37 -7.53 8.82
C GLY A 303 -13.01 -7.18 9.41
N ILE A 304 -12.01 -8.03 9.13
CA ILE A 304 -10.70 -8.01 9.81
C ILE A 304 -9.97 -6.69 9.57
N ASN A 305 -10.04 -6.14 8.36
CA ASN A 305 -9.35 -4.89 8.01
C ASN A 305 -9.83 -3.70 8.85
N SER A 306 -11.13 -3.62 9.11
CA SER A 306 -11.75 -2.56 9.92
C SER A 306 -11.46 -2.74 11.42
N LEU A 307 -11.55 -3.98 11.89
CA LEU A 307 -11.20 -4.34 13.28
C LEU A 307 -9.74 -3.98 13.58
N VAL A 308 -8.81 -4.36 12.70
CA VAL A 308 -7.38 -4.05 12.84
C VAL A 308 -7.15 -2.54 12.75
N SER A 309 -7.84 -1.83 11.87
CA SER A 309 -7.73 -0.38 11.77
C SER A 309 -8.12 0.31 13.08
N SER A 310 -9.22 -0.13 13.69
CA SER A 310 -9.69 0.35 15.01
C SER A 310 -8.71 0.00 16.13
N PHE A 311 -8.17 -1.22 16.12
CA PHE A 311 -7.16 -1.65 17.08
C PHE A 311 -5.88 -0.82 17.00
N VAL A 312 -5.36 -0.59 15.79
CA VAL A 312 -4.15 0.23 15.59
C VAL A 312 -4.39 1.69 15.99
N ALA A 313 -5.58 2.25 15.71
CA ALA A 313 -5.92 3.59 16.16
C ALA A 313 -5.85 3.72 17.70
N ARG A 314 -6.40 2.74 18.44
CA ARG A 314 -6.27 2.68 19.91
C ARG A 314 -4.82 2.51 20.37
N LEU A 315 -4.04 1.66 19.69
CA LEU A 315 -2.61 1.50 20.02
C LEU A 315 -1.82 2.80 19.84
N GLN A 316 -2.18 3.64 18.86
CA GLN A 316 -1.55 4.93 18.63
C GLN A 316 -1.83 5.91 19.78
N GLU A 317 -3.07 5.96 20.27
CA GLU A 317 -3.48 6.81 21.39
C GLU A 317 -2.70 6.46 22.66
N GLU A 318 -2.54 5.16 22.95
CA GLU A 318 -1.79 4.71 24.12
C GLU A 318 -0.27 4.94 24.00
N ASN A 319 0.30 4.67 22.83
CA ASN A 319 1.72 4.87 22.58
C ASN A 319 2.03 4.98 21.07
N PRO A 320 2.30 6.19 20.56
CA PRO A 320 2.59 6.43 19.14
C PRO A 320 3.79 5.64 18.59
N SER A 321 4.70 5.18 19.44
CA SER A 321 5.88 4.41 19.01
C SER A 321 5.56 2.97 18.61
N ARG A 322 4.39 2.43 19.00
CA ARG A 322 4.03 1.02 18.75
C ARG A 322 3.94 0.67 17.28
N GLU A 323 3.48 1.59 16.43
CA GLU A 323 3.42 1.36 14.99
C GLU A 323 4.79 1.08 14.38
N ARG A 324 5.80 1.84 14.80
CA ARG A 324 7.19 1.64 14.37
C ARG A 324 7.71 0.29 14.85
N THR A 325 7.37 -0.12 16.07
CA THR A 325 7.75 -1.43 16.60
C THR A 325 7.16 -2.57 15.78
N ILE A 326 5.88 -2.48 15.39
CA ILE A 326 5.22 -3.46 14.51
C ILE A 326 5.97 -3.56 13.18
N VAL A 327 6.18 -2.43 12.49
CA VAL A 327 6.87 -2.41 11.19
C VAL A 327 8.31 -2.91 11.30
N ARG A 328 9.05 -2.51 12.34
CA ARG A 328 10.44 -2.98 12.57
C ARG A 328 10.50 -4.47 12.88
N THR A 329 9.47 -5.04 13.48
CA THR A 329 9.41 -6.47 13.78
C THR A 329 9.18 -7.28 12.51
N ALA A 330 8.22 -6.87 11.67
CA ALA A 330 8.00 -7.49 10.36
C ALA A 330 9.20 -7.32 9.42
N ALA A 331 9.93 -6.19 9.51
CA ALA A 331 11.13 -5.94 8.73
C ALA A 331 12.32 -6.87 9.05
N LYS A 332 12.25 -7.66 10.13
CA LYS A 332 13.26 -8.69 10.43
C LYS A 332 13.08 -9.96 9.61
N LEU A 333 11.90 -10.15 9.01
CA LEU A 333 11.64 -11.30 8.16
C LEU A 333 12.50 -11.21 6.88
N ARG A 334 12.93 -12.37 6.37
CA ARG A 334 13.76 -12.46 5.17
C ARG A 334 12.97 -11.91 3.96
N PRO A 335 13.45 -10.85 3.27
CA PRO A 335 12.81 -10.36 2.05
C PRO A 335 12.93 -11.38 0.90
N PHE A 336 12.02 -11.30 -0.06
CA PHE A 336 12.13 -12.05 -1.31
C PHE A 336 13.09 -11.38 -2.29
N GLY A 337 13.55 -12.12 -3.30
CA GLY A 337 14.48 -11.59 -4.31
C GLY A 337 13.93 -10.38 -5.07
N PHE A 338 12.63 -10.37 -5.34
CA PHE A 338 11.93 -9.27 -6.02
C PHE A 338 11.72 -8.02 -5.14
N ASN A 339 12.11 -8.03 -3.87
CA ASN A 339 12.00 -6.86 -2.99
C ASN A 339 13.21 -5.92 -3.05
N LYS A 340 14.11 -6.12 -4.01
CA LYS A 340 15.26 -5.25 -4.28
C LYS A 340 15.45 -5.12 -5.78
N PHE A 341 15.91 -3.96 -6.23
CA PHE A 341 16.43 -3.80 -7.57
C PHE A 341 17.80 -4.51 -7.69
N ILE A 342 18.06 -5.19 -8.80
CA ILE A 342 19.32 -5.90 -9.06
C ILE A 342 20.41 -4.89 -9.44
N GLU A 343 21.64 -5.12 -8.97
CA GLU A 343 22.79 -4.18 -8.93
C GLU A 343 23.27 -3.60 -10.28
N ASN A 344 22.88 -4.16 -11.42
CA ASN A 344 23.65 -3.98 -12.67
C ASN A 344 23.49 -2.63 -13.39
N SER A 345 22.57 -1.74 -12.99
CA SER A 345 22.36 -0.44 -13.66
C SER A 345 22.36 0.80 -12.73
N TYR A 346 22.29 0.60 -11.41
CA TYR A 346 22.12 1.71 -10.44
C TYR A 346 23.41 2.42 -10.02
N HIS A 347 24.56 1.76 -10.18
CA HIS A 347 25.83 2.26 -9.65
C HIS A 347 26.42 3.44 -10.43
N ASP A 348 25.96 3.68 -11.65
CA ASP A 348 26.52 4.71 -12.52
C ASP A 348 26.05 6.13 -12.15
N PHE A 349 24.96 6.25 -11.39
CA PHE A 349 24.31 7.53 -11.09
C PHE A 349 24.45 7.99 -9.63
N LEU A 350 25.05 7.18 -8.75
CA LEU A 350 25.20 7.49 -7.32
C LEU A 350 26.65 7.86 -6.96
N PRO A 351 26.88 9.02 -6.30
CA PRO A 351 28.18 9.35 -5.73
C PRO A 351 28.69 8.24 -4.81
N SER A 352 29.99 7.93 -4.85
CA SER A 352 30.63 6.85 -4.07
C SER A 352 30.42 6.94 -2.54
N ARG A 353 30.09 8.12 -2.00
CA ARG A 353 29.72 8.32 -0.58
C ARG A 353 28.28 7.94 -0.22
N LEU A 354 27.41 7.79 -1.24
CA LEU A 354 26.01 7.36 -1.13
C LEU A 354 25.81 5.92 -1.62
N ARG A 355 26.87 5.23 -2.04
CA ARG A 355 26.82 3.79 -2.32
C ARG A 355 26.32 3.07 -1.08
N CYS A 356 25.16 2.45 -1.22
CA CYS A 356 24.58 1.66 -0.15
C CYS A 356 25.57 0.58 0.28
N LYS A 357 25.70 0.33 1.59
CA LYS A 357 26.32 -0.90 2.09
C LYS A 357 25.34 -2.03 1.82
N PHE A 358 25.19 -2.43 0.56
CA PHE A 358 24.42 -3.61 0.23
C PHE A 358 25.08 -4.80 0.92
N GLN A 359 24.31 -5.48 1.78
CA GLN A 359 24.72 -6.78 2.30
C GLN A 359 24.78 -7.71 1.09
N ASN A 360 25.96 -8.25 0.81
CA ASN A 360 26.14 -9.36 -0.12
C ASN A 360 25.13 -10.45 0.24
N VAL A 361 24.06 -10.56 -0.53
CA VAL A 361 23.19 -11.73 -0.46
C VAL A 361 24.06 -12.86 -0.97
N LYS A 362 24.44 -13.78 -0.08
CA LYS A 362 25.07 -15.02 -0.51
C LYS A 362 24.08 -15.69 -1.46
N ASN A 363 24.46 -15.79 -2.74
CA ASN A 363 23.72 -16.44 -3.84
C ASN A 363 23.56 -17.97 -3.66
N GLY A 364 23.52 -18.47 -2.43
CA GLY A 364 23.38 -19.89 -2.14
C GLY A 364 22.21 -20.07 -1.21
N GLU A 365 21.01 -20.21 -1.76
CA GLU A 365 19.87 -20.98 -1.25
C GLU A 365 18.63 -20.63 -2.07
N SER A 366 18.46 -21.39 -3.17
CA SER A 366 17.21 -21.86 -3.76
C SER A 366 16.00 -20.91 -3.75
N SER A 367 15.67 -20.38 -4.93
CA SER A 367 14.32 -20.44 -5.53
C SER A 367 13.16 -20.47 -4.53
N LEU A 368 12.97 -19.39 -3.77
CA LEU A 368 11.73 -19.19 -3.01
C LEU A 368 10.65 -18.81 -4.01
N SER A 369 10.01 -19.84 -4.58
CA SER A 369 8.81 -19.86 -5.42
C SER A 369 8.44 -18.55 -6.11
N ASP A 370 8.81 -18.47 -7.41
CA ASP A 370 8.35 -17.44 -8.33
C ASP A 370 6.84 -17.56 -8.66
N VAL A 371 6.16 -18.59 -8.14
CA VAL A 371 4.72 -18.80 -8.35
C VAL A 371 3.94 -17.89 -7.41
N LEU A 372 3.16 -16.99 -7.99
CA LEU A 372 2.34 -16.02 -7.28
C LEU A 372 0.86 -16.38 -7.39
N CYS A 373 0.12 -16.10 -6.32
CA CYS A 373 -1.33 -16.17 -6.32
C CYS A 373 -1.91 -15.18 -7.36
N PRO A 374 -2.80 -15.61 -8.26
CA PRO A 374 -3.38 -14.75 -9.30
C PRO A 374 -4.26 -13.61 -8.73
N ILE A 375 -4.90 -13.86 -7.57
CA ILE A 375 -5.90 -12.97 -6.97
C ILE A 375 -5.28 -11.89 -6.09
N CYS A 376 -4.11 -12.13 -5.49
CA CYS A 376 -3.47 -11.16 -4.58
C CYS A 376 -1.99 -10.92 -4.85
N GLY A 377 -1.36 -11.70 -5.72
CA GLY A 377 0.09 -11.63 -5.96
C GLY A 377 0.95 -12.15 -4.80
N SER A 378 0.39 -12.81 -3.78
CA SER A 378 1.19 -13.41 -2.71
C SER A 378 2.00 -14.60 -3.24
N PRO A 379 3.30 -14.72 -2.90
CA PRO A 379 4.07 -15.93 -3.19
C PRO A 379 3.49 -17.12 -2.45
N LEU A 380 3.44 -18.27 -3.13
CA LEU A 380 2.94 -19.53 -2.58
C LEU A 380 4.01 -20.23 -1.74
N ASN A 381 3.62 -20.75 -0.58
CA ASN A 381 4.50 -21.58 0.25
C ASN A 381 4.61 -23.02 -0.29
N GLU A 382 5.56 -23.80 0.22
CA GLU A 382 5.80 -25.18 -0.21
C GLU A 382 4.55 -26.08 -0.15
N SER A 383 3.72 -25.94 0.89
CA SER A 383 2.49 -26.75 1.00
C SER A 383 1.44 -26.38 -0.04
N GLU A 384 1.38 -25.10 -0.44
CA GLU A 384 0.49 -24.63 -1.51
C GLU A 384 0.99 -25.09 -2.88
N LEU A 385 2.30 -25.09 -3.11
CA LEU A 385 2.91 -25.59 -4.35
C LEU A 385 2.71 -27.09 -4.53
N GLN A 386 2.92 -27.89 -3.48
CA GLN A 386 2.66 -29.33 -3.52
C GLN A 386 1.19 -29.64 -3.82
N CYS A 387 0.27 -28.87 -3.22
CA CYS A 387 -1.16 -28.97 -3.51
C CYS A 387 -1.44 -28.67 -4.99
N LEU A 388 -0.85 -27.59 -5.50
CA LEU A 388 -0.97 -27.19 -6.90
C LEU A 388 -0.48 -28.27 -7.86
N GLU A 389 0.72 -28.82 -7.68
CA GLU A 389 1.28 -29.88 -8.52
C GLU A 389 0.38 -31.13 -8.54
N SER A 390 -0.17 -31.49 -7.37
CA SER A 390 -1.07 -32.63 -7.24
C SER A 390 -2.40 -32.47 -8.00
N ILE A 391 -2.91 -31.23 -8.08
CA ILE A 391 -4.16 -30.91 -8.78
C ILE A 391 -3.88 -30.72 -10.28
N GLN A 392 -2.79 -30.07 -10.65
CA GLN A 392 -2.42 -29.80 -12.03
C GLN A 392 -2.25 -31.10 -12.85
N SER A 393 -1.77 -32.17 -12.22
CA SER A 393 -1.64 -33.49 -12.87
C SER A 393 -2.98 -34.21 -13.11
N LYS A 394 -4.08 -33.75 -12.49
CA LYS A 394 -5.40 -34.40 -12.55
C LYS A 394 -6.50 -33.51 -13.13
N ALA A 395 -6.29 -32.19 -13.16
CA ALA A 395 -7.30 -31.23 -13.54
C ALA A 395 -7.60 -31.27 -15.04
N GLU A 396 -8.88 -31.36 -15.38
CA GLU A 396 -9.35 -31.32 -16.77
C GLU A 396 -9.77 -29.89 -17.19
N LYS A 397 -10.13 -29.06 -16.20
CA LYS A 397 -10.64 -27.70 -16.42
C LYS A 397 -9.64 -26.63 -15.98
N LYS A 398 -9.54 -25.54 -16.75
CA LYS A 398 -8.71 -24.36 -16.40
C LYS A 398 -9.09 -23.72 -15.06
N VAL A 399 -10.37 -23.80 -14.70
CA VAL A 399 -10.91 -23.24 -13.45
C VAL A 399 -10.34 -23.95 -12.22
N GLU A 400 -10.15 -25.27 -12.28
CA GLU A 400 -9.57 -26.06 -11.20
C GLU A 400 -8.09 -25.70 -11.00
N ILE A 401 -7.35 -25.59 -12.10
CA ILE A 401 -5.96 -25.11 -12.09
C ILE A 401 -5.90 -23.70 -11.51
N PHE A 402 -6.85 -22.83 -11.87
CA PHE A 402 -6.90 -21.47 -11.36
C PHE A 402 -7.09 -21.42 -9.84
N ALA A 403 -8.05 -22.20 -9.33
CA ALA A 403 -8.31 -22.30 -7.90
C ALA A 403 -7.11 -22.88 -7.14
N ALA A 404 -6.42 -23.87 -7.72
CA ALA A 404 -5.22 -24.46 -7.13
C ALA A 404 -4.02 -23.49 -7.04
N HIS A 405 -3.95 -22.50 -7.93
CA HIS A 405 -2.93 -21.43 -7.87
C HIS A 405 -3.24 -20.35 -6.83
N CYS A 406 -4.42 -20.35 -6.21
CA CYS A 406 -4.77 -19.35 -5.21
C CYS A 406 -4.14 -19.72 -3.85
N CYS A 407 -3.55 -18.73 -3.18
CA CYS A 407 -3.07 -18.93 -1.81
C CYS A 407 -4.24 -19.27 -0.86
N LYS A 408 -3.95 -19.90 0.28
CA LYS A 408 -4.97 -20.35 1.24
C LYS A 408 -5.90 -19.22 1.70
N SER A 409 -5.38 -18.00 1.88
CA SER A 409 -6.19 -16.84 2.25
C SER A 409 -7.19 -16.46 1.15
N CYS A 410 -6.76 -16.39 -0.12
CA CYS A 410 -7.67 -16.13 -1.25
C CYS A 410 -8.66 -17.27 -1.47
N SER A 411 -8.21 -18.53 -1.34
CA SER A 411 -9.06 -19.70 -1.45
C SER A 411 -10.17 -19.70 -0.40
N PHE A 412 -9.90 -19.20 0.81
CA PHE A 412 -10.88 -19.16 1.89
C PHE A 412 -11.78 -17.92 1.84
N GLN A 413 -11.23 -16.75 1.54
CA GLN A 413 -11.91 -15.46 1.68
C GLN A 413 -12.51 -14.93 0.37
N ILE A 414 -11.94 -15.29 -0.78
CA ILE A 414 -12.31 -14.67 -2.07
C ILE A 414 -13.00 -15.67 -3.00
N LEU A 415 -12.49 -16.90 -3.11
CA LEU A 415 -13.11 -17.87 -4.02
C LEU A 415 -14.52 -18.27 -3.54
N PRO A 416 -15.53 -18.24 -4.43
CA PRO A 416 -16.87 -18.70 -4.08
C PRO A 416 -16.90 -20.22 -3.88
N LYS A 417 -17.86 -20.68 -3.08
CA LYS A 417 -18.09 -22.10 -2.82
C LYS A 417 -19.01 -22.70 -3.88
N GLY A 418 -18.68 -23.91 -4.34
CA GLY A 418 -19.45 -24.65 -5.35
C GLY A 418 -18.90 -24.48 -6.76
N GLU A 419 -18.92 -25.57 -7.53
CA GLU A 419 -18.30 -25.65 -8.85
C GLU A 419 -18.89 -24.63 -9.84
N ALA A 420 -20.22 -24.54 -9.94
CA ALA A 420 -20.90 -23.62 -10.85
C ALA A 420 -20.59 -22.15 -10.54
N SER A 421 -20.58 -21.76 -9.26
CA SER A 421 -20.24 -20.40 -8.83
C SER A 421 -18.78 -20.06 -9.11
N LEU A 422 -17.88 -21.03 -8.97
CA LEU A 422 -16.46 -20.87 -9.26
C LEU A 422 -16.19 -20.74 -10.76
N GLU A 423 -16.85 -21.55 -11.59
CA GLU A 423 -16.79 -21.43 -13.05
C GLU A 423 -17.29 -20.07 -13.52
N HIS A 424 -18.42 -19.62 -12.96
CA HIS A 424 -18.97 -18.31 -13.27
C HIS A 424 -18.03 -17.18 -12.82
N PHE A 425 -17.52 -17.22 -11.59
CA PHE A 425 -16.54 -16.26 -11.09
C PHE A 425 -15.33 -16.15 -12.01
N TYR A 426 -14.73 -17.28 -12.40
CA TYR A 426 -13.60 -17.30 -13.32
C TYR A 426 -13.92 -16.65 -14.67
N SER A 427 -15.14 -16.84 -15.19
CA SER A 427 -15.56 -16.28 -16.49
C SER A 427 -15.72 -14.74 -16.48
N VAL A 428 -15.98 -14.15 -15.32
CA VAL A 428 -16.21 -12.69 -15.16
C VAL A 428 -14.93 -11.97 -14.73
N LEU A 429 -13.90 -12.68 -14.25
CA LEU A 429 -12.64 -12.09 -13.83
C LEU A 429 -12.00 -11.22 -14.92
N PRO A 430 -11.35 -10.10 -14.55
CA PRO A 430 -10.52 -9.32 -15.46
C PRO A 430 -9.48 -10.17 -16.19
N GLN A 431 -9.29 -9.89 -17.48
CA GLN A 431 -8.31 -10.60 -18.32
C GLN A 431 -6.90 -10.55 -17.71
N SER A 432 -6.52 -9.41 -17.13
CA SER A 432 -5.25 -9.21 -16.44
C SER A 432 -4.99 -10.18 -15.26
N ILE A 433 -6.03 -10.81 -14.71
CA ILE A 433 -5.90 -11.86 -13.68
C ILE A 433 -5.77 -13.23 -14.36
N THR A 434 -6.60 -13.52 -15.36
CA THR A 434 -6.62 -14.82 -16.04
C THR A 434 -5.41 -15.07 -16.96
N GLU A 435 -4.84 -14.02 -17.55
CA GLU A 435 -3.70 -14.12 -18.47
C GLU A 435 -2.37 -14.36 -17.75
N ARG A 436 -2.21 -13.86 -16.52
CA ARG A 436 -1.00 -14.10 -15.72
C ARG A 436 -0.72 -15.57 -15.43
N MET A 437 -1.73 -16.43 -15.51
CA MET A 437 -1.52 -17.88 -15.45
C MET A 437 -0.83 -18.46 -16.68
N LYS A 438 -0.98 -17.82 -17.83
CA LYS A 438 -0.32 -18.24 -19.07
C LYS A 438 1.16 -17.90 -19.02
N ASP A 439 1.51 -16.74 -18.46
CA ASP A 439 2.89 -16.23 -18.45
C ASP A 439 3.70 -16.70 -17.24
N GLY A 440 3.06 -17.06 -16.12
CA GLY A 440 3.71 -17.62 -14.93
C GLY A 440 4.44 -18.96 -15.16
N LEU A 441 4.24 -19.59 -16.32
CA LEU A 441 4.98 -20.77 -16.77
C LEU A 441 6.31 -20.42 -17.49
N CYS A 442 6.62 -19.13 -17.73
CA CYS A 442 7.71 -18.74 -18.65
C CYS A 442 8.45 -17.43 -18.29
N PHE A 443 8.47 -16.97 -17.04
CA PHE A 443 9.20 -15.72 -16.70
C PHE A 443 10.67 -15.97 -16.34
N ASP A 444 11.56 -15.81 -17.32
CA ASP A 444 12.99 -15.57 -17.10
C ASP A 444 13.21 -14.07 -16.77
N ARG A 445 13.50 -13.76 -15.50
CA ARG A 445 13.65 -12.39 -14.97
C ARG A 445 15.01 -11.75 -15.28
N SER A 446 15.73 -12.23 -16.28
CA SER A 446 17.01 -11.65 -16.73
C SER A 446 16.89 -10.22 -17.32
N GLN A 447 15.67 -9.67 -17.45
CA GLN A 447 15.41 -8.38 -18.11
C GLN A 447 14.91 -7.23 -17.21
N LEU A 448 14.87 -7.37 -15.88
CA LEU A 448 14.68 -6.20 -14.99
C LEU A 448 15.96 -5.33 -15.03
N ARG A 449 16.05 -4.45 -16.04
CA ARG A 449 17.12 -3.47 -16.27
C ARG A 449 16.84 -2.13 -15.62
#